data_AF-A0AAV1ZBS4-F1
#
_entry.id   AF-A0AAV1ZBS4-F1
#
_cell.length_a   1.000
_cell.length_b   1.000
_cell.length_c   1.000
_cell.angle_alpha   90.00
_cell.angle_beta   90.00
_cell.angle_gamma   90.00
#
_symmetry.space_group_name_H-M   'P 1'
#
loop_
_entity.id
_entity.type
_entity.pdbx_description
1 polymer ?
#
loop_
_entity_poly.entity_id
_entity_poly.type
_entity_poly.pdbx_seq_one_letter_code
_entity_poly.pdbx_strand_id
1 'polypeptide(L)'
;MNSHKQLQFLGLMENPACQDDVFCRPTDPMFNPKLVVTGFATEGQVLESLRRYIQRRLYVVKSLCYLYADIQNLSEVRVDIIELVLEGMKTFPTALGIQMAATACLYNLTKGSLSNKIHPNWLRKIVECTLVSMENFPNQLQLQKNALLTLCSDRMLQDVSFNRYHCAELVMNSLMIFDDPAMNRMSVAICSILAARISTVETSNLGAKTDYMNRLLDIVKTKKDQGDVDIMMKFTLSALWNLTDESPKTCGVFLKLGGLELFLSVLNVRIF
;
A
#
# COMPACT_ATOMS: atom_id res chain seq x y z
N MET A 1 -9.28 -33.55 -25.90
CA MET A 1 -8.33 -34.26 -25.00
C MET A 1 -7.96 -35.66 -25.49
N ASN A 2 -8.92 -36.47 -25.99
CA ASN A 2 -8.69 -37.88 -26.35
C ASN A 2 -7.56 -38.12 -27.39
N SER A 3 -7.29 -37.15 -28.27
CA SER A 3 -6.24 -37.24 -29.30
C SER A 3 -4.84 -36.85 -28.81
N HIS A 4 -4.70 -36.26 -27.62
CA HIS A 4 -3.44 -35.70 -27.12
C HIS A 4 -3.16 -36.10 -25.66
N LYS A 5 -3.06 -37.41 -25.41
CA LYS A 5 -2.88 -38.00 -24.07
C LYS A 5 -1.60 -37.58 -23.33
N GLN A 6 -0.60 -37.04 -24.05
CA GLN A 6 0.66 -36.56 -23.48
C GLN A 6 0.67 -35.05 -23.21
N LEU A 7 -0.41 -34.32 -23.52
CA LEU A 7 -0.47 -32.89 -23.23
C LEU A 7 -0.47 -32.67 -21.72
N GLN A 8 0.57 -32.01 -21.22
CA GLN A 8 0.76 -31.72 -19.79
C GLN A 8 0.49 -30.26 -19.43
N PHE A 9 0.51 -29.37 -20.43
CA PHE A 9 0.30 -27.95 -20.23
C PHE A 9 -0.54 -27.35 -21.35
N LEU A 10 -1.46 -26.46 -21.00
CA LEU A 10 -2.25 -25.69 -21.96
C LEU A 10 -2.35 -24.22 -21.53
N GLY A 11 -1.85 -23.35 -22.40
CA GLY A 11 -1.81 -21.91 -22.19
C GLY A 11 -3.09 -21.21 -22.67
N LEU A 12 -4.06 -20.93 -21.78
CA LEU A 12 -5.32 -20.28 -22.14
C LEU A 12 -5.53 -18.91 -21.48
N MET A 13 -4.46 -18.25 -21.03
CA MET A 13 -4.56 -16.88 -20.51
C MET A 13 -5.08 -15.93 -21.60
N GLU A 14 -6.09 -15.11 -21.28
CA GLU A 14 -6.88 -14.29 -22.22
C GLU A 14 -7.66 -15.08 -23.29
N ASN A 15 -7.83 -16.40 -23.14
CA ASN A 15 -8.65 -17.22 -24.03
C ASN A 15 -9.91 -17.72 -23.29
N PRO A 16 -11.13 -17.42 -23.77
CA PRO A 16 -12.38 -17.87 -23.14
C PRO A 16 -12.51 -19.38 -22.97
N ALA A 17 -11.81 -20.17 -23.79
CA ALA A 17 -11.78 -21.63 -23.64
C ALA A 17 -11.27 -22.08 -22.26
N CYS A 18 -10.54 -21.22 -21.52
CA CYS A 18 -10.15 -21.56 -20.15
C CYS A 18 -11.33 -21.79 -19.21
N GLN A 19 -12.53 -21.31 -19.57
CA GLN A 19 -13.77 -21.44 -18.81
C GLN A 19 -14.54 -22.72 -19.11
N ASP A 20 -14.15 -23.49 -20.13
CA ASP A 20 -14.83 -24.74 -20.45
C ASP A 20 -14.74 -25.72 -19.28
N ASP A 21 -15.83 -26.45 -19.02
CA ASP A 21 -15.96 -27.35 -17.86
C ASP A 21 -14.83 -28.39 -17.79
N VAL A 22 -14.35 -28.85 -18.95
CA VAL A 22 -13.21 -29.78 -19.09
C VAL A 22 -11.90 -29.27 -18.47
N PHE A 23 -11.74 -27.95 -18.30
CA PHE A 23 -10.54 -27.33 -17.71
C PHE A 23 -10.78 -26.77 -16.30
N CYS A 24 -12.02 -26.73 -15.82
CA CYS A 24 -12.40 -26.08 -14.57
C CYS A 24 -13.02 -27.04 -13.54
N ARG A 25 -13.74 -28.07 -14.00
CA ARG A 25 -14.59 -28.89 -13.15
C ARG A 25 -14.06 -30.32 -13.05
N PRO A 26 -13.60 -30.77 -11.87
CA PRO A 26 -13.18 -32.15 -11.66
C PRO A 26 -14.28 -33.20 -11.93
N THR A 27 -15.55 -32.78 -11.97
CA THR A 27 -16.70 -33.65 -12.27
C THR A 27 -16.92 -33.86 -13.77
N ASP A 28 -16.26 -33.10 -14.64
CA ASP A 28 -16.39 -33.28 -16.09
C ASP A 28 -15.72 -34.60 -16.53
N PRO A 29 -16.37 -35.46 -17.32
CA PRO A 29 -15.80 -36.73 -17.75
C PRO A 29 -14.48 -36.63 -18.51
N MET A 30 -14.21 -35.48 -19.14
CA MET A 30 -13.01 -35.20 -19.91
C MET A 30 -11.95 -34.44 -19.09
N PHE A 31 -12.23 -34.10 -17.83
CA PHE A 31 -11.27 -33.42 -16.96
C PHE A 31 -10.00 -34.26 -16.79
N ASN A 32 -8.85 -33.63 -17.01
CA ASN A 32 -7.56 -34.28 -16.85
C ASN A 32 -6.79 -33.64 -15.69
N PRO A 33 -6.68 -34.30 -14.51
CA PRO A 33 -5.98 -33.74 -13.35
C PRO A 33 -4.47 -33.58 -13.58
N LYS A 34 -3.91 -34.21 -14.62
CA LYS A 34 -2.49 -34.07 -14.99
C LYS A 34 -2.24 -32.91 -15.95
N LEU A 35 -3.29 -32.32 -16.53
CA LEU A 35 -3.15 -31.16 -17.40
C LEU A 35 -3.12 -29.89 -16.56
N VAL A 36 -1.99 -29.18 -16.63
CA VAL A 36 -1.89 -27.84 -16.04
C VAL A 36 -2.42 -26.82 -17.04
N VAL A 37 -3.39 -26.01 -16.61
CA VAL A 37 -4.03 -24.99 -17.45
C VAL A 37 -3.79 -23.61 -16.84
N THR A 38 -3.34 -22.66 -17.65
CA THR A 38 -3.34 -21.22 -17.30
C THR A 38 -4.57 -20.56 -17.90
N GLY A 39 -5.12 -19.55 -17.24
CA GLY A 39 -6.39 -18.94 -17.63
C GLY A 39 -6.89 -17.99 -16.55
N PHE A 40 -8.15 -17.57 -16.69
CA PHE A 40 -8.81 -16.63 -15.78
C PHE A 40 -10.10 -17.19 -15.18
N ALA A 41 -10.40 -18.47 -15.38
CA ALA A 41 -11.65 -19.08 -14.92
C ALA A 41 -11.62 -19.52 -13.45
N THR A 42 -10.44 -19.84 -12.92
CA THR A 42 -10.26 -20.27 -11.53
C THR A 42 -9.00 -19.66 -10.92
N GLU A 43 -8.95 -19.53 -9.60
CA GLU A 43 -7.75 -19.06 -8.88
C GLU A 43 -6.50 -19.86 -9.30
N GLY A 44 -6.61 -21.19 -9.35
CA GLY A 44 -5.50 -22.06 -9.74
C GLY A 44 -4.93 -21.73 -11.13
N GLN A 45 -5.81 -21.46 -12.10
CA GLN A 45 -5.41 -21.02 -13.44
C GLN A 45 -4.70 -19.65 -13.43
N VAL A 46 -5.19 -18.70 -12.63
CA VAL A 46 -4.61 -17.35 -12.50
C VAL A 46 -3.24 -17.42 -11.85
N LEU A 47 -3.09 -18.17 -10.76
CA LEU A 47 -1.80 -18.33 -10.07
C LEU A 47 -0.78 -19.04 -10.96
N GLU A 48 -1.21 -20.05 -11.72
CA GLU A 48 -0.32 -20.71 -12.68
C GLU A 48 0.10 -19.78 -13.82
N SER A 49 -0.78 -18.86 -14.23
CA SER A 49 -0.46 -17.83 -15.22
C SER A 49 0.63 -16.91 -14.70
N LEU A 50 0.52 -16.46 -13.45
CA LEU A 50 1.56 -15.64 -12.81
C LEU A 50 2.90 -16.38 -12.74
N ARG A 51 2.90 -17.65 -12.31
CA ARG A 51 4.13 -18.47 -12.21
C ARG A 51 4.84 -18.64 -13.56
N ARG A 52 4.10 -19.05 -14.59
CA ARG A 52 4.71 -19.38 -15.89
C ARG A 52 5.02 -18.16 -16.74
N TYR A 53 4.23 -17.11 -16.59
CA TYR A 53 4.28 -15.94 -17.45
C TYR A 53 4.79 -14.69 -16.73
N ILE A 54 5.55 -14.86 -15.65
CA ILE A 54 6.10 -13.75 -14.86
C ILE A 54 6.94 -12.77 -15.70
N GLN A 55 7.55 -13.24 -16.80
CA GLN A 55 8.34 -12.42 -17.73
C GLN A 55 7.49 -11.78 -18.85
N ARG A 56 6.18 -12.03 -18.91
CA ARG A 56 5.28 -11.52 -19.96
C ARG A 56 4.37 -10.45 -19.40
N ARG A 57 4.79 -9.18 -19.54
CA ARG A 57 4.11 -8.00 -19.00
C ARG A 57 2.59 -8.02 -19.12
N LEU A 58 2.06 -8.31 -20.32
CA LEU A 58 0.61 -8.32 -20.57
C LEU A 58 -0.12 -9.38 -19.74
N TYR A 59 0.44 -10.59 -19.66
CA TYR A 59 -0.15 -11.67 -18.87
C TYR A 59 -0.06 -11.38 -17.37
N VAL A 60 1.05 -10.79 -16.89
CA VAL A 60 1.16 -10.39 -15.48
C VAL A 60 0.10 -9.36 -15.10
N VAL A 61 -0.08 -8.28 -15.89
CA VAL A 61 -1.14 -7.29 -15.60
C VAL A 61 -2.50 -7.97 -15.53
N LYS A 62 -2.85 -8.77 -16.54
CA LYS A 62 -4.17 -9.41 -16.63
C LYS A 62 -4.39 -10.39 -15.48
N SER A 63 -3.41 -11.24 -15.17
CA SER A 63 -3.52 -12.19 -14.06
C SER A 63 -3.67 -11.47 -12.71
N LEU A 64 -2.96 -10.37 -12.48
CA LEU A 64 -3.16 -9.55 -11.27
C LEU A 64 -4.56 -8.91 -11.22
N CYS A 65 -5.10 -8.46 -12.34
CA CYS A 65 -6.46 -7.93 -12.41
C CYS A 65 -7.52 -9.00 -12.08
N TYR A 66 -7.38 -10.22 -12.59
CA TYR A 66 -8.29 -11.32 -12.24
C TYR A 66 -8.12 -11.73 -10.77
N LEU A 67 -6.88 -11.86 -10.32
CA LEU A 67 -6.55 -12.19 -8.93
C LEU A 67 -7.18 -11.20 -7.95
N TYR A 68 -7.16 -9.90 -8.27
CA TYR A 68 -7.78 -8.86 -7.43
C TYR A 68 -9.26 -9.14 -7.13
N ALA A 69 -10.01 -9.69 -8.08
CA ALA A 69 -11.42 -10.03 -7.88
C ALA A 69 -11.58 -11.19 -6.88
N ASP A 70 -10.69 -12.18 -6.93
CA ASP A 70 -10.76 -13.41 -6.12
C ASP A 70 -10.35 -13.17 -4.65
N ILE A 71 -9.43 -12.23 -4.40
CA ILE A 71 -8.83 -12.03 -3.08
C ILE A 71 -9.51 -10.95 -2.22
N GLN A 72 -10.68 -10.43 -2.63
CA GLN A 72 -11.32 -9.32 -1.91
C GLN A 72 -11.76 -9.69 -0.49
N ASN A 73 -12.11 -10.95 -0.22
CA ASN A 73 -12.66 -11.36 1.09
C ASN A 73 -11.94 -12.59 1.65
N LEU A 74 -10.62 -12.50 1.79
CA LEU A 74 -9.82 -13.55 2.39
C LEU A 74 -10.02 -13.63 3.91
N SER A 75 -10.25 -14.84 4.43
CA SER A 75 -10.26 -15.15 5.87
C SER A 75 -8.89 -15.58 6.40
N GLU A 76 -8.03 -16.09 5.51
CA GLU A 76 -6.72 -16.64 5.85
C GLU A 76 -5.59 -16.03 5.03
N VAL A 77 -4.40 -16.09 5.61
CA VAL A 77 -3.18 -15.55 4.98
C VAL A 77 -2.77 -16.42 3.80
N ARG A 78 -2.51 -15.77 2.66
CA ARG A 78 -2.07 -16.41 1.41
C ARG A 78 -0.67 -15.96 1.01
N VAL A 79 0.34 -16.52 1.68
CA VAL A 79 1.76 -16.22 1.38
C VAL A 79 2.15 -16.60 -0.04
N ASP A 80 1.58 -17.70 -0.55
CA ASP A 80 1.75 -18.17 -1.93
C ASP A 80 1.32 -17.11 -2.96
N ILE A 81 0.26 -16.36 -2.68
CA ILE A 81 -0.21 -15.26 -3.53
C ILE A 81 0.69 -14.02 -3.33
N ILE A 82 1.04 -13.68 -2.09
CA ILE A 82 1.94 -12.55 -1.78
C ILE A 82 3.26 -12.70 -2.55
N GLU A 83 3.84 -13.91 -2.58
CA GLU A 83 5.08 -14.19 -3.31
C GLU A 83 4.97 -13.85 -4.80
N LEU A 84 3.91 -14.32 -5.46
CA LEU A 84 3.69 -14.08 -6.90
C LEU A 84 3.44 -12.60 -7.22
N VAL A 85 2.67 -11.90 -6.37
CA VAL A 85 2.42 -10.47 -6.54
C VAL A 85 3.73 -9.69 -6.42
N LEU A 86 4.55 -9.99 -5.40
CA LEU A 86 5.84 -9.34 -5.20
C LEU A 86 6.83 -9.65 -6.34
N GLU A 87 6.83 -10.86 -6.88
CA GLU A 87 7.65 -11.22 -8.03
C GLU A 87 7.26 -10.41 -9.27
N GLY A 88 5.95 -10.24 -9.51
CA GLY A 88 5.46 -9.41 -10.61
C GLY A 88 5.88 -7.95 -10.47
N MET A 89 5.81 -7.41 -9.25
CA MET A 89 6.26 -6.04 -8.97
C MET A 89 7.76 -5.87 -9.20
N LYS A 90 8.58 -6.82 -8.75
CA LYS A 90 10.05 -6.79 -8.90
C LYS A 90 10.48 -6.97 -10.35
N THR A 91 9.75 -7.77 -11.11
CA THR A 91 10.04 -8.00 -12.54
C THR A 91 9.73 -6.76 -13.37
N PHE A 92 8.70 -5.99 -12.99
CA PHE A 92 8.27 -4.81 -13.74
C PHE A 92 8.07 -3.56 -12.85
N PRO A 93 9.14 -3.03 -12.26
CA PRO A 93 9.07 -1.92 -11.32
C PRO A 93 8.53 -0.62 -11.94
N THR A 94 8.73 -0.44 -13.25
CA THR A 94 8.32 0.76 -14.01
C THR A 94 7.07 0.54 -14.88
N ALA A 95 6.39 -0.60 -14.76
CA ALA A 95 5.15 -0.85 -15.49
C ALA A 95 3.93 -0.44 -14.65
N LEU A 96 3.38 0.75 -14.92
CA LEU A 96 2.24 1.31 -14.16
C LEU A 96 1.08 0.31 -13.97
N GLY A 97 0.62 -0.33 -15.04
CA GLY A 97 -0.50 -1.28 -14.96
C GLY A 97 -0.24 -2.46 -14.02
N ILE A 98 1.02 -2.93 -13.92
CA ILE A 98 1.40 -3.99 -12.98
C ILE A 98 1.41 -3.46 -11.56
N GLN A 99 2.06 -2.32 -11.33
CA GLN A 99 2.17 -1.73 -10.00
C GLN A 99 0.79 -1.32 -9.45
N MET A 100 -0.11 -0.80 -10.28
CA MET A 100 -1.49 -0.48 -9.88
C MET A 100 -2.26 -1.74 -9.45
N ALA A 101 -2.24 -2.80 -10.26
CA ALA A 101 -2.95 -4.03 -9.93
C ALA A 101 -2.32 -4.74 -8.71
N ALA A 102 -0.99 -4.77 -8.65
CA ALA A 102 -0.25 -5.41 -7.56
C ALA A 102 -0.45 -4.71 -6.22
N THR A 103 -0.37 -3.37 -6.16
CA THR A 103 -0.61 -2.62 -4.92
C THR A 103 -2.04 -2.79 -4.40
N ALA A 104 -3.03 -2.88 -5.31
CA ALA A 104 -4.40 -3.23 -4.94
C ALA A 104 -4.51 -4.66 -4.36
N CYS A 105 -3.79 -5.61 -4.95
CA CYS A 105 -3.72 -6.98 -4.43
C CYS A 105 -3.06 -7.03 -3.05
N LEU A 106 -1.92 -6.35 -2.86
CA LEU A 106 -1.21 -6.31 -1.59
C LEU A 106 -2.09 -5.76 -0.47
N TYR A 107 -2.81 -4.65 -0.71
CA TYR A 107 -3.77 -4.14 0.26
C TYR A 107 -4.79 -5.20 0.68
N ASN A 108 -5.42 -5.90 -0.27
CA ASN A 108 -6.38 -6.95 0.04
C ASN A 108 -5.75 -8.16 0.78
N LEU A 109 -4.50 -8.50 0.48
CA LEU A 109 -3.76 -9.59 1.13
C LEU A 109 -3.34 -9.24 2.57
N THR A 110 -3.32 -7.95 2.94
CA THR A 110 -2.85 -7.49 4.25
C THR A 110 -3.90 -6.77 5.08
N LYS A 111 -5.10 -6.51 4.56
CA LYS A 111 -6.10 -5.70 5.26
C LYS A 111 -6.64 -6.34 6.55
N GLY A 112 -7.04 -5.49 7.49
CA GLY A 112 -7.62 -5.91 8.75
C GLY A 112 -6.68 -6.83 9.56
N SER A 113 -7.24 -7.89 10.13
CA SER A 113 -6.51 -8.83 10.98
C SER A 113 -5.55 -9.75 10.23
N LEU A 114 -5.57 -9.79 8.89
CA LEU A 114 -4.65 -10.60 8.08
C LEU A 114 -3.20 -10.17 8.32
N SER A 115 -2.93 -8.86 8.35
CA SER A 115 -1.58 -8.34 8.62
C SER A 115 -0.98 -8.90 9.92
N ASN A 116 -1.78 -9.16 10.96
CA ASN A 116 -1.35 -9.71 12.25
C ASN A 116 -0.99 -11.20 12.22
N LYS A 117 -1.38 -11.92 11.17
CA LYS A 117 -1.05 -13.33 10.97
C LYS A 117 0.15 -13.53 10.03
N ILE A 118 0.56 -12.52 9.26
CA ILE A 118 1.67 -12.61 8.29
C ILE A 118 3.02 -12.53 9.00
N HIS A 119 4.00 -13.35 8.63
CA HIS A 119 5.34 -13.27 9.22
C HIS A 119 6.03 -11.91 8.90
N PRO A 120 6.71 -11.24 9.86
CA PRO A 120 7.33 -9.92 9.66
C PRO A 120 8.26 -9.82 8.44
N ASN A 121 8.97 -10.90 8.09
CA ASN A 121 9.79 -10.94 6.87
C ASN A 121 9.00 -10.70 5.58
N TRP A 122 7.76 -11.20 5.49
CA TRP A 122 6.90 -10.97 4.33
C TRP A 122 6.32 -9.56 4.35
N LEU A 123 5.91 -9.06 5.52
CA LEU A 123 5.50 -7.67 5.67
C LEU A 123 6.60 -6.69 5.25
N ARG A 124 7.86 -6.96 5.60
CA ARG A 124 9.01 -6.18 5.13
C ARG A 124 9.09 -6.12 3.61
N LYS A 125 9.03 -7.27 2.93
CA LYS A 125 9.07 -7.33 1.45
C LYS A 125 7.90 -6.57 0.81
N ILE A 126 6.71 -6.62 1.44
CA ILE A 126 5.52 -5.88 1.01
C ILE A 126 5.77 -4.37 1.13
N VAL A 127 6.27 -3.92 2.28
CA VAL A 127 6.60 -2.51 2.50
C VAL A 127 7.64 -2.05 1.48
N GLU A 128 8.76 -2.77 1.31
CA GLU A 128 9.82 -2.43 0.36
C GLU A 128 9.30 -2.28 -1.07
N CYS A 129 8.54 -3.26 -1.59
CA CYS A 129 7.94 -3.15 -2.92
C CYS A 129 6.95 -1.99 -3.02
N THR A 130 6.17 -1.74 -1.97
CA THR A 130 5.19 -0.64 -1.93
C THR A 130 5.89 0.73 -2.01
N LEU A 131 6.99 0.91 -1.28
CA LEU A 131 7.78 2.15 -1.33
C LEU A 131 8.37 2.38 -2.72
N VAL A 132 8.92 1.33 -3.36
CA VAL A 132 9.41 1.41 -4.75
C VAL A 132 8.30 1.79 -5.73
N SER A 133 7.08 1.26 -5.56
CA SER A 133 5.93 1.68 -6.38
C SER A 133 5.60 3.16 -6.16
N MET A 134 5.64 3.63 -4.92
CA MET A 134 5.38 5.04 -4.61
C MET A 134 6.42 5.97 -5.24
N GLU A 135 7.71 5.60 -5.20
CA GLU A 135 8.82 6.34 -5.82
C GLU A 135 8.68 6.43 -7.34
N ASN A 136 8.37 5.30 -7.99
CA ASN A 136 8.27 5.26 -9.46
C ASN A 136 7.02 5.97 -9.99
N PHE A 137 5.99 6.11 -9.16
CA PHE A 137 4.67 6.63 -9.55
C PHE A 137 4.11 7.67 -8.57
N PRO A 138 4.82 8.78 -8.30
CA PRO A 138 4.45 9.75 -7.27
C PRO A 138 3.13 10.46 -7.59
N ASN A 139 2.80 10.62 -8.87
CA ASN A 139 1.61 11.35 -9.33
C ASN A 139 0.39 10.44 -9.59
N GLN A 140 0.49 9.14 -9.30
CA GLN A 140 -0.57 8.17 -9.59
C GLN A 140 -1.49 7.98 -8.39
N LEU A 141 -2.56 8.78 -8.32
CA LEU A 141 -3.50 8.86 -7.19
C LEU A 141 -3.92 7.50 -6.63
N GLN A 142 -4.43 6.59 -7.47
CA GLN A 142 -4.95 5.30 -7.00
C GLN A 142 -3.85 4.37 -6.47
N LEU A 143 -2.66 4.41 -7.07
CA LEU A 143 -1.51 3.65 -6.60
C LEU A 143 -1.06 4.15 -5.23
N GLN A 144 -0.96 5.47 -5.07
CA GLN A 144 -0.59 6.10 -3.80
C GLN A 144 -1.63 5.81 -2.71
N LYS A 145 -2.93 5.84 -3.05
CA LYS A 145 -4.00 5.46 -2.13
C LYS A 145 -3.89 4.00 -1.66
N ASN A 146 -3.64 3.05 -2.57
CA ASN A 146 -3.44 1.64 -2.22
C ASN A 146 -2.19 1.44 -1.34
N ALA A 147 -1.11 2.17 -1.65
CA ALA A 147 0.11 2.15 -0.87
C ALA A 147 -0.12 2.66 0.56
N LEU A 148 -0.77 3.82 0.72
CA LEU A 148 -1.12 4.37 2.03
C LEU A 148 -2.05 3.43 2.82
N LEU A 149 -3.05 2.83 2.18
CA LEU A 149 -3.93 1.84 2.80
C LEU A 149 -3.16 0.62 3.34
N THR A 150 -2.14 0.17 2.59
CA THR A 150 -1.27 -0.94 3.00
C THR A 150 -0.37 -0.54 4.16
N LEU A 151 0.29 0.62 4.05
CA LEU A 151 1.24 1.13 5.04
C LEU A 151 0.58 1.58 6.34
N CYS A 152 -0.71 1.91 6.33
CA CYS A 152 -1.46 2.32 7.53
C CYS A 152 -1.66 1.16 8.55
N SER A 153 -1.15 -0.04 8.27
CA SER A 153 -1.11 -1.13 9.25
C SER A 153 -0.12 -0.83 10.38
N ASP A 154 -0.64 -0.69 11.61
CA ASP A 154 0.18 -0.45 12.82
C ASP A 154 1.31 -1.48 12.96
N ARG A 155 1.02 -2.76 12.70
CA ARG A 155 2.03 -3.81 12.75
C ARG A 155 3.15 -3.58 11.75
N MET A 156 2.83 -3.13 10.53
CA MET A 156 3.87 -2.81 9.54
C MET A 156 4.73 -1.64 10.01
N LEU A 157 4.13 -0.57 10.56
CA LEU A 157 4.89 0.61 10.97
C LEU A 157 5.74 0.39 12.24
N GLN A 158 5.25 -0.44 13.16
CA GLN A 158 5.86 -0.64 14.48
C GLN A 158 6.79 -1.85 14.52
N ASP A 159 6.32 -3.03 14.08
CA ASP A 159 6.98 -4.31 14.35
C ASP A 159 7.91 -4.78 13.21
N VAL A 160 7.84 -4.14 12.05
CA VAL A 160 8.63 -4.51 10.88
C VAL A 160 9.86 -3.60 10.77
N SER A 161 11.01 -4.22 10.48
CA SER A 161 12.24 -3.50 10.18
C SER A 161 12.29 -3.12 8.70
N PHE A 162 12.30 -1.82 8.41
CA PHE A 162 12.45 -1.22 7.08
C PHE A 162 12.96 0.22 7.22
N ASN A 163 13.26 0.89 6.10
CA ASN A 163 13.67 2.30 6.11
C ASN A 163 12.48 3.22 6.42
N ARG A 164 12.26 3.49 7.72
CA ARG A 164 11.16 4.31 8.22
C ARG A 164 11.25 5.77 7.79
N TYR A 165 12.45 6.33 7.72
CA TYR A 165 12.65 7.71 7.26
C TYR A 165 12.24 7.88 5.81
N HIS A 166 12.68 6.97 4.94
CA HIS A 166 12.31 6.99 3.53
C HIS A 166 10.79 6.85 3.32
N CYS A 167 10.14 5.96 4.09
CA CYS A 167 8.68 5.84 4.10
C CYS A 167 8.00 7.17 4.52
N ALA A 168 8.49 7.81 5.59
CA ALA A 168 7.95 9.09 6.04
C ALA A 168 8.10 10.19 4.98
N GLU A 169 9.22 10.23 4.26
CA GLU A 169 9.40 11.18 3.14
C GLU A 169 8.39 10.94 2.01
N LEU A 170 8.18 9.69 1.59
CA LEU A 170 7.21 9.35 0.55
C LEU A 170 5.77 9.66 0.96
N VAL A 171 5.41 9.39 2.21
CA VAL A 171 4.09 9.70 2.75
C VAL A 171 3.87 11.22 2.82
N MET A 172 4.88 11.98 3.27
CA MET A 172 4.80 13.44 3.26
C MET A 172 4.71 13.99 1.84
N ASN A 173 5.45 13.44 0.87
CA ASN A 173 5.30 13.80 -0.54
C ASN A 173 3.87 13.53 -1.04
N SER A 174 3.27 12.39 -0.71
CA SER A 174 1.89 12.09 -1.05
C SER A 174 0.91 13.11 -0.44
N LEU A 175 1.13 13.53 0.82
CA LEU A 175 0.31 14.55 1.49
C LEU A 175 0.41 15.94 0.84
N MET A 176 1.55 16.24 0.20
CA MET A 176 1.76 17.48 -0.56
C MET A 176 1.10 17.45 -1.94
N ILE A 177 1.11 16.30 -2.61
CA ILE A 177 0.64 16.17 -4.00
C ILE A 177 -0.89 16.05 -4.06
N PHE A 178 -1.50 15.31 -3.14
CA PHE A 178 -2.92 14.97 -3.20
C PHE A 178 -3.71 15.67 -2.11
N ASP A 179 -4.85 16.24 -2.49
CA ASP A 179 -5.82 16.82 -1.56
C ASP A 179 -7.06 15.92 -1.43
N ASP A 180 -6.84 14.61 -1.27
CA ASP A 180 -7.91 13.64 -1.00
C ASP A 180 -8.07 13.45 0.52
N PRO A 181 -9.28 13.63 1.10
CA PRO A 181 -9.48 13.55 2.55
C PRO A 181 -9.05 12.22 3.18
N ALA A 182 -9.23 11.10 2.48
CA ALA A 182 -8.85 9.79 2.99
C ALA A 182 -7.32 9.62 2.97
N MET A 183 -6.66 10.04 1.89
CA MET A 183 -5.21 10.03 1.77
C MET A 183 -4.55 10.97 2.78
N ASN A 184 -5.10 12.17 2.99
CA ASN A 184 -4.59 13.09 3.99
C ASN A 184 -4.65 12.45 5.38
N ARG A 185 -5.79 11.82 5.73
CA ARG A 185 -5.96 11.11 7.01
C ARG A 185 -4.96 9.97 7.19
N MET A 186 -4.78 9.12 6.18
CA MET A 186 -3.80 8.02 6.24
C MET A 186 -2.38 8.55 6.36
N SER A 187 -2.04 9.60 5.62
CA SER A 187 -0.69 10.17 5.61
C SER A 187 -0.32 10.74 6.98
N VAL A 188 -1.20 11.55 7.59
CA VAL A 188 -0.93 12.09 8.94
C VAL A 188 -0.92 10.99 10.01
N ALA A 189 -1.74 9.94 9.86
CA ALA A 189 -1.72 8.79 10.76
C ALA A 189 -0.37 8.05 10.69
N ILE A 190 0.08 7.71 9.49
CA ILE A 190 1.38 7.06 9.27
C ILE A 190 2.52 7.95 9.79
N CYS A 191 2.52 9.25 9.45
CA CYS A 191 3.55 10.19 9.90
C CYS A 191 3.58 10.34 11.43
N SER A 192 2.43 10.34 12.11
CA SER A 192 2.38 10.43 13.58
C SER A 192 3.06 9.26 14.27
N ILE A 193 2.95 8.05 13.69
CA ILE A 193 3.65 6.86 14.17
C ILE A 193 5.14 6.92 13.79
N LEU A 194 5.45 7.19 12.53
CA LEU A 194 6.84 7.14 12.04
C LEU A 194 7.73 8.21 12.68
N ALA A 195 7.21 9.42 12.93
CA ALA A 195 7.97 10.49 13.57
C ALA A 195 8.47 10.12 14.99
N ALA A 196 7.74 9.25 15.70
CA ALA A 196 8.16 8.70 17.00
C ALA A 196 9.10 7.48 16.89
N ARG A 197 9.36 6.98 15.68
CA ARG A 197 10.09 5.72 15.42
C ARG A 197 11.36 5.90 14.59
N ILE A 198 11.65 7.11 14.13
CA ILE A 198 12.89 7.50 13.46
C ILE A 198 13.80 8.23 14.45
N SER A 199 15.08 8.34 14.11
CA SER A 199 16.05 9.04 14.97
C SER A 199 15.79 10.55 15.04
N THR A 200 16.25 11.21 16.10
CA THR A 200 16.14 12.68 16.25
C THR A 200 16.73 13.43 15.05
N VAL A 201 17.80 12.92 14.43
CA VAL A 201 18.41 13.50 13.22
C VAL A 201 17.46 13.41 12.02
N GLU A 202 16.84 12.25 11.82
CA GLU A 202 15.87 12.02 10.75
C GLU A 202 14.59 12.86 10.96
N THR A 203 14.08 12.91 12.18
CA THR A 203 12.96 13.78 12.58
C THR A 203 13.28 15.25 12.30
N SER A 204 14.49 15.70 12.66
CA SER A 204 14.95 17.07 12.38
C SER A 204 15.05 17.34 10.87
N ASN A 205 15.56 16.39 10.09
CA ASN A 205 15.63 16.52 8.63
C ASN A 205 14.25 16.58 7.98
N LEU A 206 13.29 15.78 8.46
CA LEU A 206 11.92 15.76 7.95
C LEU A 206 11.18 17.06 8.32
N GLY A 207 11.23 17.45 9.59
CA GLY A 207 10.55 18.63 10.12
C GLY A 207 11.16 19.96 9.67
N ALA A 208 12.44 19.99 9.31
CA ALA A 208 13.08 21.18 8.77
C ALA A 208 12.63 21.55 7.34
N LYS A 209 11.93 20.65 6.62
CA LYS A 209 11.37 20.96 5.31
C LYS A 209 10.15 21.87 5.49
N THR A 210 10.30 23.14 5.09
CA THR A 210 9.29 24.18 5.32
C THR A 210 7.93 23.83 4.72
N ASP A 211 7.90 23.24 3.52
CA ASP A 211 6.65 22.89 2.84
C ASP A 211 5.85 21.82 3.61
N TYR A 212 6.53 20.82 4.16
CA TYR A 212 5.94 19.76 4.97
C TYR A 212 5.34 20.32 6.27
N MET A 213 6.12 21.17 6.95
CA MET A 213 5.67 21.82 8.18
C MET A 213 4.45 22.71 7.90
N ASN A 214 4.51 23.51 6.84
CA ASN A 214 3.41 24.39 6.45
C ASN A 214 2.13 23.59 6.15
N ARG A 215 2.24 22.49 5.40
CA ARG A 215 1.08 21.63 5.09
C ARG A 215 0.43 21.02 6.33
N LEU A 216 1.22 20.58 7.32
CA LEU A 216 0.68 20.06 8.58
C LEU A 216 -0.02 21.15 9.39
N LEU A 217 0.58 22.35 9.46
CA LEU A 217 -0.03 23.50 10.14
C LEU A 217 -1.34 23.94 9.44
N ASP A 218 -1.37 23.94 8.12
CA ASP A 218 -2.57 24.25 7.33
C ASP A 218 -3.71 23.28 7.65
N ILE A 219 -3.43 21.98 7.79
CA ILE A 219 -4.43 20.99 8.20
C ILE A 219 -4.99 21.31 9.59
N VAL A 220 -4.14 21.63 10.57
CA VAL A 220 -4.58 22.01 11.92
C VAL A 220 -5.45 23.27 11.88
N LYS A 221 -5.04 24.27 11.10
CA LYS A 221 -5.78 25.52 10.92
C LYS A 221 -7.16 25.28 10.30
N THR A 222 -7.22 24.54 9.20
CA THR A 222 -8.50 24.18 8.56
C THR A 222 -9.42 23.42 9.50
N LYS A 223 -8.90 22.46 10.27
CA LYS A 223 -9.72 21.69 11.23
C LYS A 223 -10.24 22.53 12.38
N LYS A 224 -9.40 23.42 12.92
CA LYS A 224 -9.80 24.38 13.94
C LYS A 224 -10.90 25.32 13.42
N ASP A 225 -10.74 25.87 12.22
CA ASP A 225 -11.71 26.80 11.62
C ASP A 225 -13.06 26.12 11.32
N GLN A 226 -13.05 24.81 11.07
CA GLN A 226 -14.26 23.97 10.97
C GLN A 226 -14.90 23.66 12.33
N GLY A 227 -14.19 23.88 13.45
CA GLY A 227 -14.65 23.50 14.79
C GLY A 227 -14.55 22.00 15.09
N ASP A 228 -13.86 21.23 14.26
CA ASP A 228 -13.81 19.75 14.33
C ASP A 228 -12.51 19.26 14.97
N VAL A 229 -12.57 18.85 16.25
CA VAL A 229 -11.47 18.11 16.91
C VAL A 229 -11.58 16.62 16.62
N ASP A 230 -11.36 16.26 15.36
CA ASP A 230 -11.47 14.89 14.88
C ASP A 230 -10.13 14.10 15.00
N ILE A 231 -10.16 12.84 14.57
CA ILE A 231 -8.98 11.98 14.59
C ILE A 231 -7.84 12.51 13.70
N MET A 232 -8.16 13.22 12.62
CA MET A 232 -7.18 13.80 11.71
C MET A 232 -6.44 14.95 12.40
N MET A 233 -7.15 15.81 13.14
CA MET A 233 -6.52 16.85 13.96
C MET A 233 -5.57 16.24 15.01
N LYS A 234 -6.01 15.19 15.71
CA LYS A 234 -5.18 14.49 16.72
C LYS A 234 -3.90 13.90 16.12
N PHE A 235 -3.99 13.21 14.99
CA PHE A 235 -2.80 12.67 14.32
C PHE A 235 -1.87 13.77 13.82
N THR A 236 -2.42 14.86 13.28
CA THR A 236 -1.62 15.99 12.79
C THR A 236 -0.87 16.66 13.93
N LEU A 237 -1.54 16.91 15.07
CA LEU A 237 -0.91 17.46 16.27
C LEU A 237 0.16 16.51 16.84
N SER A 238 -0.10 15.20 16.85
CA SER A 238 0.88 14.20 17.30
C SER A 238 2.11 14.14 16.38
N ALA A 239 1.92 14.23 15.06
CA ALA A 239 3.03 14.30 14.12
C ALA A 239 3.85 15.58 14.34
N LEU A 240 3.19 16.74 14.47
CA LEU A 240 3.86 18.01 14.75
C LEU A 240 4.65 17.98 16.05
N TRP A 241 4.06 17.45 17.13
CA TRP A 241 4.73 17.27 18.42
C TRP A 241 6.03 16.48 18.26
N ASN A 242 5.96 15.29 17.65
CA ASN A 242 7.12 14.43 17.44
C ASN A 242 8.17 15.08 16.53
N LEU A 243 7.75 15.86 15.52
CA LEU A 243 8.68 16.54 14.62
C LEU A 243 9.45 17.68 15.30
N THR A 244 8.79 18.37 16.23
CA THR A 244 9.39 19.48 16.99
C THR A 244 10.14 19.02 18.23
N ASP A 245 9.94 17.78 18.67
CA ASP A 245 10.58 17.25 19.87
C ASP A 245 12.11 17.21 19.69
N GLU A 246 12.81 17.73 20.70
CA GLU A 246 14.29 17.77 20.75
C GLU A 246 15.01 18.35 19.51
N SER A 247 14.33 19.17 18.68
CA SER A 247 14.90 19.69 17.43
C SER A 247 14.80 21.22 17.33
N PRO A 248 15.85 21.97 17.72
CA PRO A 248 15.87 23.44 17.61
C PRO A 248 15.62 23.94 16.19
N LYS A 249 16.14 23.21 15.19
CA LYS A 249 15.95 23.53 13.77
C LYS A 249 14.48 23.42 13.36
N THR A 250 13.81 22.32 13.75
CA THR A 250 12.38 22.14 13.44
C THR A 250 11.53 23.15 14.18
N CYS A 251 11.80 23.41 15.45
CA CYS A 251 11.13 24.46 16.24
C CYS A 251 11.26 25.83 15.58
N GLY A 252 12.43 26.19 15.06
CA GLY A 252 12.64 27.44 14.34
C GLY A 252 11.74 27.57 13.10
N VAL A 253 11.57 26.49 12.32
CA VAL A 253 10.65 26.46 11.17
C VAL A 253 9.20 26.57 11.62
N PHE A 254 8.80 25.80 12.64
CA PHE A 254 7.46 25.82 13.22
C PHE A 254 7.06 27.22 13.72
N LEU A 255 7.95 27.89 14.46
CA LEU A 255 7.73 29.25 14.95
C LEU A 255 7.64 30.27 13.81
N LYS A 256 8.53 30.17 12.81
CA LYS A 256 8.52 31.06 11.64
C LYS A 256 7.20 30.97 10.85
N LEU A 257 6.56 29.81 10.85
CA LEU A 257 5.28 29.56 10.19
C LEU A 257 4.06 29.87 11.07
N GLY A 258 4.25 30.48 12.26
CA GLY A 258 3.16 30.85 13.15
C GLY A 258 2.52 29.67 13.89
N GLY A 259 3.26 28.56 14.02
CA GLY A 259 2.75 27.34 14.64
C GLY A 259 2.37 27.51 16.11
N LEU A 260 3.10 28.34 16.85
CA LEU A 260 2.83 28.59 18.27
C LEU A 260 1.50 29.35 18.46
N GLU A 261 1.29 30.40 17.68
CA GLU A 261 0.06 31.20 17.68
C GLU A 261 -1.14 30.32 17.30
N LEU A 262 -0.96 29.46 16.29
CA LEU A 262 -1.99 28.49 15.90
C LEU A 262 -2.31 27.54 17.05
N PHE A 263 -1.30 26.95 17.70
CA PHE A 263 -1.50 26.00 18.81
C PHE A 263 -2.17 26.65 20.02
N LEU A 264 -1.75 27.86 20.40
CA LEU A 264 -2.42 28.63 21.46
C LEU A 264 -3.89 28.90 21.09
N SER A 265 -4.17 29.21 19.83
CA SER A 265 -5.54 29.44 19.38
C SER A 265 -6.40 28.18 19.37
N VAL A 266 -5.80 26.99 19.16
CA VAL A 266 -6.47 25.69 19.26
C VAL A 266 -6.83 25.40 20.73
N LEU A 267 -5.92 25.66 21.68
CA LEU A 267 -6.17 25.47 23.11
C LEU A 267 -7.24 26.41 23.67
N ASN A 268 -7.37 27.61 23.07
CA ASN A 268 -8.38 28.59 23.44
C ASN A 268 -9.79 28.28 22.88
N VAL A 269 -9.94 27.23 22.05
CA VAL A 269 -11.26 26.74 21.65
C VAL A 269 -11.91 26.13 22.90
N ARG A 270 -12.82 26.92 23.49
CA ARG A 270 -13.63 26.54 24.64
C ARG A 270 -14.32 25.20 24.39
N ILE A 271 -13.84 24.15 25.05
CA ILE A 271 -14.61 22.93 25.32
C ILE A 271 -15.62 23.33 26.41
N PHE A 272 -16.79 23.82 26.01
CA PHE A 272 -17.97 23.97 26.88
C PHE A 272 -19.11 23.15 26.30
#